data_AF-A0A958BYN3-F1
#
_entry.id   AF-A0A958BYN3-F1
#
_cell.length_a   1.000
_cell.length_b   1.000
_cell.length_c   1.000
_cell.angle_alpha   90.00
_cell.angle_beta   90.00
_cell.angle_gamma   90.00
#
_symmetry.space_group_name_H-M   'P 1'
#
loop_
_entity.id
_entity.type
_entity.pdbx_description
1 polymer ?
#
loop_
_entity_poly.entity_id
_entity_poly.type
_entity_poly.pdbx_seq_one_letter_code
_entity_poly.pdbx_strand_id
1 'polypeptide(L)' 'MIQFEFATAARIIFGTGSLGHLESLMAGMGRRALVVLGGSGQRAEPVIQHLVFNSIAYTTFNVLGEPTTATAREGTAL' A
#
# COMPACT_ATOMS: atom_id res chain seq x y z
N MET A 1 35.22 -18.29 -1.16
CA MET A 1 34.48 -17.09 -0.72
C MET A 1 33.06 -17.24 -1.28
N ILE A 2 32.02 -16.97 -0.49
CA ILE A 2 30.62 -17.18 -0.93
C ILE A 2 30.12 -15.88 -1.57
N GLN A 3 29.54 -16.00 -2.76
CA GLN A 3 28.91 -14.88 -3.47
C GLN A 3 27.47 -14.70 -2.96
N PHE A 4 27.09 -13.47 -2.60
CA PHE A 4 25.76 -13.12 -2.07
C PHE A 4 25.25 -11.85 -2.75
N GLU A 5 23.95 -11.82 -3.06
CA GLU A 5 23.24 -10.68 -3.62
C GLU A 5 21.94 -10.45 -2.84
N PHE A 6 21.56 -9.18 -2.68
CA PHE A 6 20.34 -8.78 -1.97
C PHE A 6 19.66 -7.62 -2.71
N ALA A 7 18.38 -7.82 -3.03
CA ALA A 7 17.53 -6.81 -3.66
C ALA A 7 16.52 -6.27 -2.63
N THR A 8 16.45 -4.95 -2.52
CA THR A 8 15.57 -4.25 -1.56
C THR A 8 14.55 -3.36 -2.26
N ALA A 9 13.67 -2.74 -1.47
CA ALA A 9 12.84 -1.65 -1.93
C ALA A 9 13.69 -0.46 -2.39
N ALA A 10 13.24 0.23 -3.45
CA ALA A 10 13.92 1.41 -3.97
C ALA A 10 13.98 2.57 -2.97
N ARG A 11 13.02 2.68 -2.05
CA ARG A 11 12.95 3.71 -1.01
C ARG A 11 12.35 3.14 0.27
N ILE A 12 12.92 3.50 1.41
CA ILE A 12 12.45 3.12 2.75
C ILE A 12 12.42 4.39 3.61
N ILE A 13 11.28 4.68 4.25
CA ILE A 13 11.09 5.87 5.10
C ILE A 13 10.72 5.40 6.51
N PHE A 14 11.49 5.84 7.51
CA PHE A 14 11.30 5.51 8.91
C PHE A 14 11.17 6.77 9.77
N GLY A 15 10.52 6.63 10.92
CA GLY A 15 10.33 7.69 11.92
C GLY A 15 8.88 7.89 12.32
N THR A 16 8.65 8.50 13.49
CA THR A 16 7.32 8.93 13.88
C THR A 16 6.81 9.97 12.88
N GLY A 17 5.59 9.79 12.38
CA GLY A 17 4.98 10.72 11.42
C GLY A 17 5.35 10.48 9.95
N SER A 18 6.06 9.39 9.59
CA SER A 18 6.43 9.11 8.19
C SER A 18 5.26 9.03 7.21
N LEU A 19 4.04 8.81 7.70
CA LEU A 19 2.82 8.82 6.87
C LEU A 19 2.60 10.19 6.19
N GLY A 20 3.11 11.28 6.75
CA GLY A 20 3.03 12.62 6.14
C GLY A 20 3.75 12.72 4.77
N HIS A 21 4.66 11.80 4.46
CA HIS A 21 5.31 11.76 3.13
C HIS A 21 4.41 11.16 2.04
N LEU A 22 3.27 10.55 2.39
CA LEU A 22 2.43 9.80 1.46
C LEU A 22 1.96 10.65 0.28
N GLU A 23 1.54 11.90 0.51
CA GLU A 23 1.09 12.81 -0.56
C GLU A 23 2.18 13.05 -1.62
N SER A 24 3.37 13.44 -1.18
CA SER A 24 4.52 13.66 -2.06
C SER A 24 4.94 12.39 -2.81
N LEU A 25 4.77 11.21 -2.21
CA LEU A 25 5.09 9.93 -2.87
C LEU A 25 4.05 9.56 -3.93
N MET A 26 2.79 9.88 -3.69
CA MET A 26 1.70 9.64 -4.64
C MET A 26 1.67 10.65 -5.78
N ALA A 27 2.37 11.78 -5.65
CA ALA A 27 2.51 12.77 -6.70
C ALA A 27 3.10 12.11 -7.98
N GLY A 28 2.25 11.94 -9.00
CA GLY A 28 2.61 11.27 -10.26
C GLY A 28 2.20 9.79 -10.37
N MET A 29 1.65 9.18 -9.32
CA MET A 29 1.16 7.78 -9.34
C MET A 29 -0.28 7.62 -9.86
N GLY A 30 -0.99 8.73 -10.08
CA GLY A 30 -2.36 8.76 -10.58
C GLY A 30 -3.35 9.38 -9.60
N ARG A 31 -4.65 9.12 -9.80
CA ARG A 31 -5.75 9.72 -9.01
C ARG A 31 -6.63 8.68 -8.31
N ARG A 32 -6.34 7.39 -8.51
CA ARG A 32 -7.11 6.26 -7.99
C ARG A 32 -6.17 5.24 -7.37
N ALA A 33 -6.34 4.96 -6.09
CA ALA A 33 -5.53 3.99 -5.36
C ALA A 33 -6.31 2.69 -5.10
N LEU A 34 -5.65 1.54 -5.28
CA LEU A 34 -6.10 0.28 -4.70
C LEU A 34 -5.39 0.09 -3.36
N VAL A 35 -6.15 0.05 -2.27
CA VAL A 35 -5.63 -0.13 -0.92
C VAL A 35 -5.78 -1.59 -0.53
N VAL A 36 -4.69 -2.33 -0.59
CA VAL A 36 -4.65 -3.75 -0.22
C VAL A 36 -4.38 -3.89 1.27
N LEU A 37 -5.29 -4.56 1.98
CA LEU A 37 -5.33 -4.66 3.42
C LEU A 37 -5.28 -6.12 3.87
N GLY A 38 -4.84 -6.37 5.10
CA GLY A 38 -5.01 -7.67 5.74
C GLY A 38 -6.32 -7.74 6.54
N GLY A 39 -6.79 -8.94 6.85
CA GLY A 39 -7.78 -9.27 7.90
C GLY A 39 -8.75 -8.16 8.33
N SER A 40 -8.40 -7.44 9.41
CA SER A 40 -9.28 -6.46 10.06
C SER A 40 -9.32 -5.09 9.39
N GLY A 41 -8.39 -4.75 8.50
CA GLY A 41 -8.27 -3.42 7.86
C GLY A 41 -7.98 -2.23 8.80
N GLN A 42 -8.19 -2.37 10.11
CA GLN A 42 -8.18 -1.28 11.10
C GLN A 42 -6.89 -0.46 11.13
N ARG A 43 -5.73 -1.08 10.86
CA ARG A 43 -4.44 -0.39 10.85
C ARG A 43 -4.30 0.62 9.70
N ALA A 44 -5.11 0.50 8.66
CA ALA A 44 -5.04 1.39 7.50
C ALA A 44 -5.91 2.64 7.64
N GLU A 45 -6.69 2.78 8.71
CA GLU A 45 -7.54 3.95 8.93
C GLU A 45 -6.78 5.30 8.75
N PRO A 46 -5.56 5.48 9.30
CA PRO A 46 -4.80 6.72 9.05
C PRO A 46 -4.44 6.94 7.57
N VAL A 47 -4.16 5.86 6.83
CA VAL A 47 -3.86 5.93 5.39
C VAL A 47 -5.12 6.34 4.62
N ILE A 48 -6.26 5.73 4.94
CA ILE A 48 -7.55 6.07 4.33
C ILE A 48 -7.90 7.55 4.57
N GLN A 49 -7.74 8.03 5.80
CA GLN A 49 -7.96 9.44 6.13
C GLN A 49 -7.05 10.38 5.31
N HIS A 50 -5.79 10.01 5.11
CA HIS A 50 -4.90 10.75 4.22
C HIS A 50 -5.36 10.75 2.77
N LEU A 51 -5.86 9.63 2.24
CA LEU A 51 -6.40 9.57 0.87
C LEU A 51 -7.64 10.47 0.73
N VAL A 52 -8.54 10.44 1.71
CA VAL A 52 -9.74 11.29 1.75
C VAL A 52 -9.37 12.76 1.82
N PHE A 53 -8.46 13.15 2.73
CA PHE A 53 -8.00 14.53 2.88
C PHE A 53 -7.42 15.08 1.57
N ASN A 54 -6.68 14.25 0.83
CA ASN A 54 -6.08 14.61 -0.45
C ASN A 54 -7.00 14.42 -1.66
N SER A 55 -8.28 14.11 -1.44
CA SER A 55 -9.28 13.87 -2.50
C SER A 55 -8.86 12.79 -3.52
N ILE A 56 -8.13 11.77 -3.06
CA ILE A 56 -7.71 10.65 -3.87
C ILE A 56 -8.78 9.57 -3.78
N ALA A 57 -9.38 9.23 -4.93
CA ALA A 57 -10.32 8.14 -5.00
C ALA A 57 -9.62 6.82 -4.67
N TYR A 58 -10.28 5.93 -3.93
CA TYR A 58 -9.68 4.65 -3.57
C TYR A 58 -10.70 3.52 -3.52
N THR A 59 -10.19 2.29 -3.64
CA THR A 59 -10.94 1.05 -3.44
C THR A 59 -10.15 0.19 -2.47
N THR A 60 -10.82 -0.43 -1.49
CA THR A 60 -10.16 -1.32 -0.53
C THR A 60 -10.32 -2.78 -0.95
N PHE A 61 -9.27 -3.58 -0.76
CA PHE A 61 -9.29 -5.02 -0.99
C PHE A 61 -8.66 -5.76 0.18
N ASN A 62 -9.44 -6.58 0.88
CA ASN A 62 -8.96 -7.31 2.04
C ASN A 62 -8.46 -8.71 1.65
N VAL A 63 -7.19 -8.95 1.91
CA VAL A 63 -6.54 -10.26 1.81
C VAL A 63 -6.65 -10.96 3.16
N LEU A 64 -7.40 -12.05 3.19
CA LEU A 64 -7.60 -12.87 4.39
C LEU A 64 -6.63 -14.05 4.37
N GLY A 65 -5.81 -14.16 5.43
CA GLY A 65 -4.83 -15.25 5.54
C GLY A 65 -3.70 -15.14 4.52
N GLU A 66 -3.18 -16.30 4.11
CA GLU A 66 -2.09 -16.40 3.14
C GLU A 66 -2.62 -16.12 1.72
N PRO A 67 -2.06 -15.14 0.97
CA PRO A 67 -2.52 -14.82 -0.37
C PRO A 67 -2.24 -15.96 -1.35
N THR A 68 -3.17 -16.16 -2.28
CA THR A 68 -3.01 -17.09 -3.40
C THR A 68 -2.95 -16.35 -4.73
N THR A 69 -2.65 -17.06 -5.81
CA THR A 69 -2.77 -16.51 -7.18
C THR A 69 -4.21 -16.14 -7.53
N ALA A 70 -5.22 -16.81 -6.94
CA ALA A 70 -6.62 -16.42 -7.09
C ALA A 70 -6.89 -15.07 -6.41
N THR A 71 -6.38 -14.88 -5.18
CA THR A 71 -6.45 -13.59 -4.45
C THR A 71 -5.87 -12.44 -5.27
N ALA A 72 -4.71 -12.66 -5.92
CA ALA A 72 -4.11 -11.65 -6.78
C ALA A 72 -4.99 -11.31 -7.99
N ARG A 73 -5.60 -12.31 -8.64
CA ARG A 73 -6.51 -12.10 -9.77
C ARG A 73 -7.75 -11.31 -9.37
N GLU A 74 -8.35 -11.64 -8.22
CA GLU A 74 -9.50 -10.89 -7.69
C GLU A 74 -9.16 -9.41 -7.49
N GLY A 75 -7.99 -9.11 -6.91
CA GLY A 75 -7.55 -7.73 -6.70
C GLY A 75 -7.36 -6.94 -8.00
N THR A 76 -6.95 -7.59 -9.10
CA THR A 76 -6.78 -6.93 -10.41
C THR A 76 -8.08 -6.61 -11.14
N ALA A 77 -9.20 -7.19 -10.69
CA ALA A 77 -10.51 -7.00 -11.31
C ALA A 77 -11.31 -5.82 -10.73
N LEU A 78 -10.74 -5.10 -9.74
CA LEU A 78 -11.33 -3.94 -9.06
C LEU A 78 -10.97 -2.61 -9.76
#